data_AF-A0A7J3WDZ4-F1
#
_entry.id   AF-A0A7J3WDZ4-F1
#
_cell.length_a   1.000
_cell.length_b   1.000
_cell.length_c   1.000
_cell.angle_alpha   90.00
_cell.angle_beta   90.00
_cell.angle_gamma   90.00
#
_symmetry.space_group_name_H-M   'P 1'
#
loop_
_entity.id
_entity.type
_entity.pdbx_description
1 polymer ?
#
loop_
_entity_poly.entity_id
_entity_poly.type
_entity_poly.pdbx_seq_one_letter_code
_entity_poly.pdbx_strand_id
1 'polypeptide(L)'
;MASGAADIERILLSDDTASRANIILKDAKLLLGREGTYIRVVGTEEQLRRVGELLKDKARLVEGEELNQVLAKIREEDERALSGFGSIFTE
;
A
#
# COMPACT_ATOMS: atom_id res chain seq x y z
N MET A 1 7.68 -5.06 -15.91
CA MET A 1 8.47 -5.63 -14.81
C MET A 1 7.75 -5.24 -13.52
N ALA A 2 6.99 -6.16 -12.92
CA ALA A 2 6.17 -5.87 -11.71
C ALA A 2 6.20 -7.06 -10.73
N SER A 3 7.31 -7.78 -10.67
CA SER A 3 7.36 -9.09 -9.99
C SER A 3 7.46 -8.97 -8.46
N GLY A 4 8.11 -7.92 -7.93
CA GLY A 4 8.34 -7.81 -6.48
C GLY A 4 7.07 -7.67 -5.63
N ALA A 5 6.06 -6.96 -6.13
CA ALA A 5 4.81 -6.74 -5.41
C ALA A 5 3.91 -7.99 -5.33
N ALA A 6 3.85 -8.76 -6.42
CA ALA A 6 3.07 -9.99 -6.48
C ALA A 6 3.64 -11.10 -5.60
N ASP A 7 4.97 -11.20 -5.52
CA ASP A 7 5.64 -12.12 -4.59
C ASP A 7 5.33 -11.77 -3.14
N ILE A 8 5.37 -10.48 -2.80
CA ILE A 8 5.00 -10.00 -1.46
C ILE A 8 3.54 -10.34 -1.15
N GLU A 9 2.62 -10.05 -2.07
CA GLU A 9 1.21 -10.34 -1.89
C GLU A 9 0.99 -11.84 -1.60
N ARG A 10 1.63 -12.74 -2.36
CA ARG A 10 1.56 -14.18 -2.10
C ARG A 10 2.06 -14.59 -0.72
N ILE A 11 3.12 -13.96 -0.21
CA ILE A 11 3.65 -14.25 1.12
C ILE A 11 2.67 -13.81 2.20
N LEU A 12 2.10 -12.61 2.04
CA LEU A 12 1.09 -12.09 2.96
C LEU A 12 -0.19 -12.94 2.93
N LEU A 13 -0.63 -13.37 1.75
CA LEU A 13 -1.77 -14.28 1.55
C LEU A 13 -1.51 -15.70 2.07
N SER A 14 -0.24 -16.12 2.17
CA SER A 14 0.11 -17.42 2.73
C SER A 14 0.07 -17.44 4.26
N ASP A 15 0.08 -16.28 4.92
CA ASP A 15 0.02 -16.16 6.37
C ASP A 15 -1.44 -15.96 6.83
N ASP A 16 -1.86 -16.69 7.87
CA ASP A 16 -3.25 -16.72 8.35
C ASP A 16 -3.74 -15.36 8.88
N THR A 17 -2.84 -14.57 9.47
CA THR A 17 -3.17 -13.25 10.04
C THR A 17 -3.04 -12.16 8.97
N ALA A 18 -1.93 -12.14 8.23
CA ALA A 18 -1.70 -11.13 7.19
C ALA A 18 -2.66 -11.26 6.00
N SER A 19 -3.07 -12.49 5.63
CA SER A 19 -4.05 -12.72 4.56
C SER A 19 -5.43 -12.15 4.88
N ARG A 20 -5.76 -11.97 6.17
CA ARG A 20 -7.02 -11.35 6.60
C ARG A 20 -6.97 -9.82 6.52
N ALA A 21 -5.81 -9.23 6.24
CA ALA A 21 -5.66 -7.78 6.14
C ALA A 21 -6.05 -7.30 4.74
N ASN A 22 -6.44 -6.03 4.64
CA ASN A 22 -6.70 -5.42 3.35
C ASN A 22 -5.38 -4.91 2.75
N ILE A 23 -4.87 -5.61 1.74
CA ILE A 23 -3.60 -5.30 1.07
C ILE A 23 -3.91 -4.54 -0.22
N ILE A 24 -3.34 -3.33 -0.34
CA ILE A 24 -3.53 -2.46 -1.50
C ILE A 24 -2.16 -2.23 -2.13
N LEU A 25 -1.99 -2.74 -3.35
CA LEU A 25 -0.82 -2.47 -4.18
C LEU A 25 -1.06 -1.20 -4.98
N LYS A 26 -0.16 -0.23 -4.89
CA LYS A 26 -0.30 1.06 -5.57
C LYS A 26 1.03 1.45 -6.21
N ASP A 27 1.01 1.71 -7.52
CA ASP A 27 2.23 2.09 -8.25
C ASP A 27 2.83 3.38 -7.70
N ALA A 28 4.11 3.33 -7.33
CA ALA A 28 4.87 4.52 -6.92
C ALA A 28 4.95 5.55 -8.05
N LYS A 29 4.83 5.07 -9.29
CA LYS A 29 4.79 5.88 -10.49
C LYS A 29 3.54 6.74 -10.58
N LEU A 30 2.40 6.21 -10.14
CA LEU A 30 1.14 6.97 -10.11
C LEU A 30 1.13 8.00 -8.98
N LEU A 31 1.72 7.66 -7.83
CA LEU A 31 1.72 8.53 -6.65
C LEU A 31 2.76 9.65 -6.73
N LEU A 32 4.00 9.31 -7.08
CA LEU A 32 5.18 10.18 -6.97
C LEU A 32 5.99 10.23 -8.28
N GLY A 33 5.55 9.57 -9.35
CA GLY A 33 6.33 9.46 -10.58
C GLY A 33 7.59 8.61 -10.44
N ARG A 34 7.72 7.83 -9.35
CA ARG A 34 8.91 7.03 -9.06
C ARG A 34 8.79 5.60 -9.58
N GLU A 35 9.92 4.95 -9.81
CA GLU A 35 9.94 3.52 -10.14
C GLU A 35 9.75 2.68 -8.86
N GLY A 36 8.77 1.76 -8.90
CA GLY A 36 8.45 0.87 -7.78
C GLY A 36 6.96 0.75 -7.50
N THR A 37 6.63 -0.05 -6.50
CA THR A 37 5.25 -0.29 -6.06
C THR A 37 5.20 -0.11 -4.54
N TYR A 38 4.30 0.74 -4.07
CA TYR A 38 3.99 0.87 -2.65
C TYR A 38 2.91 -0.13 -2.26
N ILE A 39 3.07 -0.71 -1.07
CA ILE A 39 2.15 -1.69 -0.53
C ILE A 39 1.54 -1.05 0.72
N ARG A 40 0.28 -0.67 0.63
CA ARG A 40 -0.49 -0.15 1.77
C ARG A 40 -1.28 -1.30 2.35
N VAL A 41 -1.00 -1.65 3.59
CA VAL A 41 -1.77 -2.65 4.33
C VAL A 41 -2.64 -1.94 5.35
N VAL A 42 -3.94 -2.25 5.33
CA VAL A 42 -4.93 -1.73 6.27
C VAL A 42 -5.52 -2.90 7.03
N GLY A 43 -5.36 -2.89 8.34
CA GLY A 43 -5.83 -3.96 9.20
C GLY A 43 -5.68 -3.58 10.66
N THR A 44 -5.87 -4.56 11.53
CA THR A 44 -5.61 -4.45 12.97
C THR A 44 -4.12 -4.34 13.26
N GLU A 45 -3.76 -3.85 14.45
CA GLU A 45 -2.36 -3.74 14.87
C GLU A 45 -1.60 -5.07 14.78
N GLU A 46 -2.27 -6.18 15.10
CA GLU A 46 -1.70 -7.52 15.00
C GLU A 46 -1.31 -7.87 13.55
N GLN A 47 -2.20 -7.57 12.60
CA GLN A 47 -1.96 -7.80 11.18
C GLN A 47 -0.83 -6.92 10.66
N LEU A 48 -0.83 -5.63 11.04
CA LEU A 48 0.23 -4.69 10.65
C LEU A 48 1.60 -5.13 11.19
N ARG A 49 1.66 -5.60 12.44
CA ARG A 49 2.89 -6.17 13.01
C ARG A 49 3.36 -7.38 12.22
N ARG A 50 2.45 -8.32 11.94
CA ARG A 50 2.77 -9.55 11.21
C ARG A 50 3.30 -9.27 9.80
N VAL A 51 2.63 -8.38 9.09
CA VAL A 51 3.07 -7.88 7.78
C VAL A 51 4.47 -7.26 7.89
N GLY A 52 4.69 -6.38 8.87
CA GLY A 52 5.99 -5.76 9.10
C GLY A 52 7.11 -6.77 9.31
N GLU A 53 6.87 -7.85 10.07
CA GLU A 53 7.85 -8.92 10.28
C GLU A 53 8.14 -9.72 9.01
N LEU A 54 7.10 -10.07 8.24
CA LEU A 54 7.23 -10.82 6.98
C LEU A 54 7.95 -10.01 5.89
N LEU A 55 7.72 -8.70 5.86
CA LEU A 55 8.28 -7.80 4.87
C LEU A 55 9.64 -7.25 5.25
N LYS A 56 10.05 -7.30 6.52
CA LYS A 56 11.36 -6.84 6.98
C LYS A 56 12.54 -7.39 6.16
N ASP A 57 12.42 -8.64 5.68
CA ASP A 57 13.49 -9.34 4.95
C ASP A 57 13.36 -9.17 3.41
N LYS A 58 12.23 -8.67 2.92
CA LYS A 58 11.87 -8.69 1.48
C LYS A 58 11.50 -7.33 0.90
N ALA A 59 11.08 -6.39 1.74
CA ALA A 59 10.71 -5.05 1.37
C ALA A 59 11.54 -4.05 2.17
N ARG A 60 11.83 -2.92 1.53
CA ARG A 60 12.47 -1.79 2.20
C ARG A 60 11.39 -1.01 2.94
N LEU A 61 11.54 -0.86 4.26
CA LEU A 61 10.72 0.10 5.00
C LEU A 61 11.10 1.50 4.52
N VAL A 62 10.11 2.24 4.05
CA VAL A 62 10.29 3.63 3.66
C VAL A 62 10.26 4.46 4.94
N GLU A 63 11.36 5.14 5.24
CA GLU A 63 11.53 5.92 6.48
C GLU A 63 11.95 7.36 6.15
N GLY A 64 11.72 8.27 7.11
CA GLY A 64 12.13 9.67 7.00
C GLY A 64 11.28 10.52 6.05
N GLU A 65 11.94 11.35 5.26
CA GLU A 65 11.28 12.34 4.39
C GLU A 65 10.47 11.67 3.27
N GLU A 66 10.94 10.54 2.77
CA GLU A 66 10.26 9.76 1.73
C GLU A 66 8.91 9.22 2.22
N LEU A 67 8.84 8.72 3.45
CA LEU A 67 7.60 8.23 4.06
C LEU A 67 6.55 9.34 4.13
N ASN A 68 6.98 10.54 4.53
CA ASN A 68 6.09 11.67 4.70
C ASN A 68 5.55 12.15 3.35
N GLN A 69 6.39 12.18 2.30
CA GLN A 69 5.95 12.47 0.93
C GLN A 69 4.96 11.42 0.41
N VAL A 70 5.22 10.14 0.64
CA VAL A 70 4.33 9.04 0.23
C VAL A 70 2.99 9.13 0.94
N LEU A 71 2.98 9.33 2.26
CA LEU A 71 1.75 9.47 3.05
C LEU A 71 0.93 10.68 2.61
N ALA A 72 1.58 11.83 2.41
CA ALA A 72 0.91 13.03 1.92
C ALA A 72 0.26 12.79 0.55
N LYS A 73 1.00 12.19 -0.39
CA LYS A 73 0.49 11.85 -1.73
C LYS A 73 -0.66 10.85 -1.69
N ILE A 74 -0.53 9.79 -0.89
CA ILE A 74 -1.60 8.79 -0.74
C ILE A 74 -2.86 9.46 -0.21
N ARG A 75 -2.75 10.34 0.79
CA ARG A 75 -3.88 11.07 1.37
C ARG A 75 -4.52 12.02 0.35
N GLU A 76 -3.72 12.80 -0.37
CA GLU A 76 -4.22 13.65 -1.46
C GLU A 76 -4.97 12.85 -2.52
N GLU A 77 -4.45 11.69 -2.91
CA GLU A 77 -5.08 10.82 -3.92
C GLU A 77 -6.34 10.13 -3.39
N ASP A 78 -6.38 9.77 -2.11
CA ASP A 78 -7.58 9.25 -1.43
C ASP A 78 -8.67 10.34 -1.41
N GLU A 79 -8.32 11.58 -1.05
CA GLU A 79 -9.23 12.75 -1.07
C GLU A 79 -9.71 13.12 -2.48
N ARG A 80 -8.84 13.03 -3.49
CA ARG A 80 -9.21 13.22 -4.90
C ARG A 80 -10.11 12.09 -5.41
N ALA A 81 -9.84 10.84 -5.03
CA ALA A 81 -10.70 9.72 -5.40
C ALA A 81 -12.08 9.84 -4.73
N LEU A 82 -12.14 10.25 -3.46
CA LEU A 82 -13.38 10.55 -2.74
C LEU A 82 -14.14 11.73 -3.37
N SER A 83 -13.44 12.81 -3.75
CA SER A 83 -14.06 13.95 -4.44
C SER A 83 -14.51 13.60 -5.86
N GLY A 84 -13.76 12.76 -6.57
CA GLY A 84 -14.09 12.28 -7.92
C GLY A 84 -15.27 11.31 -7.94
N PHE A 85 -15.47 10.53 -6.88
CA PHE A 85 -16.68 9.71 -6.70
C PHE A 85 -17.93 10.52 -6.38
N GLY A 86 -17.78 11.75 -5.86
CA GLY A 86 -18.90 12.68 -5.67
C GLY A 86 -19.53 13.17 -6.97
N SER A 87 -18.88 12.96 -8.12
CA SER A 87 -19.40 13.32 -9.45
C SER A 87 -19.97 12.14 -10.26
N ILE A 88 -19.97 10.91 -9.72
CA ILE A 88 -20.52 9.71 -10.40
C ILE A 88 -21.81 9.19 -9.74
N PHE A 89 -22.49 10.05 -8.97
CA PHE A 89 -23.87 9.84 -8.51
C PHE A 89 -24.73 11.03 -8.92
N THR A 90 -24.89 11.25 -10.22
CA THR A 90 -26.07 11.91 -10.77
C THR A 90 -26.29 11.43 -12.20
N GLU A 91 -27.20 10.47 -12.39
CA GLU A 91 -28.31 10.51 -13.37
C GLU A 91 -29.26 9.31 -13.14
#